data_AF-X1LMG4-F1
#
_entry.id   AF-X1LMG4-F1
#
_cell.length_a   1.000
_cell.length_b   1.000
_cell.length_c   1.000
_cell.angle_alpha   90.00
_cell.angle_beta   90.00
_cell.angle_gamma   90.00
#
_symmetry.space_group_name_H-M   'P 1'
#
loop_
_entity.id
_entity.type
_entity.pdbx_description
1 polymer ?
#
loop_
_entity_poly.entity_id
_entity_poly.type
_entity_poly.pdbx_seq_one_letter_code
_entity_poly.pdbx_strand_id
1 'polypeptide(L)'
;MIIKNGQAIGIALENGDEIVGKTIVSGCDPKVTFRTLVDEKELPSDLVDAIDKFKYRGSSGKVNLALDGLPTFPAMKDKALIRGMQEICPSVDYLERAYDDAKYGGFSKRPFLGCIIPSTVDPPLPGKLLL
;
A
#
# COMPACT_ATOMS: atom_id res chain seq x y z
N MET A 1 11.66 12.88 -16.20
CA MET A 1 12.95 13.06 -15.49
C MET A 1 13.96 13.57 -16.52
N ILE A 2 14.87 14.44 -16.11
CA ILE A 2 15.88 15.02 -17.01
C ILE A 2 17.18 14.23 -16.81
N ILE A 3 17.60 13.49 -17.85
CA ILE A 3 18.80 12.65 -17.81
C ILE A 3 19.88 13.25 -18.73
N LYS A 4 21.12 13.25 -18.27
CA LYS A 4 22.29 13.63 -19.07
C LYS A 4 23.45 12.68 -18.76
N ASN A 5 24.03 12.08 -19.80
CA ASN A 5 25.15 11.13 -19.68
C ASN A 5 24.89 10.01 -18.67
N GLY A 6 23.67 9.45 -18.67
CA GLY A 6 23.26 8.41 -17.73
C GLY A 6 23.04 8.86 -16.29
N GLN A 7 22.98 10.17 -16.03
CA GLN A 7 22.71 10.74 -14.70
C GLN A 7 21.44 11.58 -14.68
N ALA A 8 20.58 11.36 -13.68
CA ALA A 8 19.45 12.24 -13.43
C ALA A 8 19.93 13.58 -12.87
N ILE A 9 19.65 14.67 -13.59
CA ILE A 9 20.09 16.03 -13.24
C ILE A 9 18.93 16.95 -12.82
N GLY A 10 17.70 16.47 -12.93
CA GLY A 10 16.52 17.26 -12.63
C GLY A 10 15.21 16.56 -12.97
N ILE A 11 14.13 17.29 -12.78
CA ILE A 11 12.77 16.88 -13.14
C ILE A 11 12.13 17.99 -13.97
N ALA A 12 11.35 17.59 -14.97
CA ALA A 12 10.44 18.46 -15.69
C ALA A 12 9.04 18.22 -15.14
N LEU A 13 8.33 19.29 -14.82
CA LEU A 13 6.95 19.27 -14.35
C LEU A 13 5.98 19.36 -15.53
N GLU A 14 4.72 18.98 -15.33
CA GLU A 14 3.69 19.02 -16.39
C GLU A 14 3.44 20.44 -16.94
N ASN A 15 3.68 21.48 -16.14
CA ASN A 15 3.56 22.87 -16.55
C ASN A 15 4.75 23.38 -17.39
N GLY A 16 5.76 22.53 -17.65
CA GLY A 16 6.96 22.86 -18.41
C GLY A 16 8.12 23.39 -17.56
N ASP A 17 7.93 23.63 -16.26
CA ASP A 17 9.02 24.05 -15.39
C ASP A 17 10.04 22.94 -15.17
N GLU A 18 11.31 23.31 -15.13
CA GLU A 18 12.41 22.39 -14.83
C GLU A 18 13.03 22.71 -13.47
N ILE A 19 13.20 21.68 -12.64
CA ILE A 19 13.87 21.77 -11.35
C ILE A 19 15.16 20.95 -11.42
N VAL A 20 16.29 21.63 -11.30
CA VAL A 20 17.62 21.01 -11.29
C VAL A 20 17.97 20.56 -9.87
N GLY A 21 18.56 19.36 -9.76
CA GLY A 21 18.99 18.79 -8.49
C GLY A 21 20.24 17.94 -8.64
N LYS A 22 21.12 17.96 -7.64
CA LYS A 22 22.31 17.10 -7.60
C LYS A 22 21.96 15.64 -7.30
N THR A 23 20.87 15.42 -6.59
CA THR A 23 20.37 14.10 -6.20
C THR A 23 18.87 14.08 -6.43
N ILE A 24 18.39 13.09 -7.19
CA ILE A 24 16.98 12.87 -7.46
C ILE A 24 16.54 11.60 -6.76
N VAL A 25 15.49 11.68 -5.94
CA VAL A 25 14.90 10.54 -5.25
C VAL A 25 13.45 10.41 -5.70
N SER A 26 13.11 9.28 -6.32
CA SER A 26 11.73 8.98 -6.68
C SER A 26 11.04 8.25 -5.53
N GLY A 27 9.92 8.80 -5.06
CA GLY A 27 8.99 8.12 -4.15
C GLY A 27 7.86 7.39 -4.88
N CYS A 28 7.85 7.41 -6.21
CA CYS A 28 6.85 6.73 -7.03
C CYS A 28 7.09 5.22 -7.05
N ASP A 29 6.10 4.46 -7.49
CA ASP A 29 6.31 3.05 -7.73
C ASP A 29 7.40 2.83 -8.81
N PRO A 30 8.07 1.66 -8.82
CA PRO A 30 9.14 1.39 -9.77
C PRO A 30 8.69 1.45 -11.24
N LYS A 31 7.45 1.06 -11.57
CA LYS A 31 6.97 1.11 -12.96
C LYS A 31 6.76 2.56 -13.41
N VAL A 32 6.14 3.42 -12.61
CA VAL A 32 6.05 4.85 -12.95
C VAL A 32 7.45 5.44 -13.08
N THR A 33 8.34 5.16 -12.14
CA THR A 33 9.71 5.72 -12.18
C THR A 33 10.45 5.31 -13.46
N PHE A 34 10.51 4.01 -13.78
CA PHE A 34 11.39 3.49 -14.84
C PHE A 34 10.70 3.26 -16.19
N ARG A 35 9.36 3.29 -16.26
CA ARG A 35 8.62 3.15 -17.55
C ARG A 35 7.86 4.41 -17.94
N THR A 36 7.69 5.38 -17.05
CA THR A 36 6.98 6.63 -17.34
C THR A 36 7.86 7.85 -17.17
N LEU A 37 8.61 7.95 -16.08
CA LEU A 37 9.39 9.15 -15.76
C LEU A 37 10.79 9.16 -16.39
N VAL A 38 11.35 8.01 -16.74
CA VAL A 38 12.66 7.88 -17.39
C VAL A 38 12.47 7.24 -18.77
N ASP A 39 13.16 7.79 -19.77
CA ASP A 39 13.18 7.23 -21.12
C ASP A 39 13.93 5.87 -21.09
N GLU A 40 13.34 4.86 -21.71
CA GLU A 40 13.88 3.49 -21.73
C GLU A 40 15.32 3.42 -22.26
N LYS A 41 15.69 4.30 -23.21
CA LYS A 41 17.04 4.35 -23.77
C LYS A 41 18.12 4.72 -22.73
N GLU A 42 17.72 5.36 -21.64
CA GLU A 42 18.61 5.76 -20.54
C GLU A 42 18.76 4.63 -19.50
N LEU A 43 18.09 3.49 -19.68
CA LEU A 43 18.05 2.40 -18.72
C LEU A 43 18.79 1.16 -19.22
N PRO A 44 19.48 0.44 -18.32
CA PRO A 44 19.98 -0.90 -18.61
C PRO A 44 18.83 -1.86 -18.98
N SER A 45 19.04 -2.71 -19.99
CA SER A 45 17.99 -3.61 -20.49
C SER A 45 17.55 -4.66 -19.47
N ASP A 46 18.48 -5.13 -18.62
CA ASP A 46 18.19 -6.05 -17.53
C ASP A 46 17.31 -5.42 -16.44
N LEU A 47 17.47 -4.12 -16.17
CA LEU A 47 16.59 -3.37 -15.28
C LEU A 47 15.18 -3.26 -15.88
N VAL A 48 15.06 -2.91 -17.17
CA VAL A 48 13.76 -2.84 -17.86
C VAL A 48 13.03 -4.18 -17.76
N ASP A 49 13.72 -5.28 -18.07
CA ASP A 49 13.19 -6.64 -17.97
C ASP A 49 12.71 -6.98 -16.54
N ALA A 50 13.47 -6.57 -15.53
CA ALA A 50 13.12 -6.81 -14.13
C ALA A 50 11.88 -6.00 -13.72
N ILE A 51 11.79 -4.73 -14.13
CA ILE A 51 10.65 -3.85 -13.86
C ILE A 51 9.39 -4.38 -14.56
N ASP A 52 9.48 -4.82 -15.81
CA ASP A 52 8.31 -5.34 -16.53
C ASP A 52 7.76 -6.62 -15.89
N LYS A 53 8.65 -7.50 -15.40
CA LYS A 53 8.29 -8.73 -14.66
C LYS A 53 7.85 -8.47 -13.22
N PHE A 54 8.06 -7.27 -12.67
CA PHE A 54 7.68 -6.93 -11.30
C PHE A 54 6.16 -7.03 -11.13
N LYS A 55 5.73 -7.96 -10.26
CA LYS A 55 4.32 -8.21 -9.93
C LYS A 55 4.00 -7.52 -8.61
N TYR A 56 3.11 -6.56 -8.67
CA TYR A 56 2.57 -5.84 -7.50
C TYR A 56 1.05 -5.84 -7.49
N ARG A 57 0.43 -6.80 -8.20
CA ARG A 57 -1.01 -7.03 -8.16
C ARG A 57 -1.38 -7.62 -6.80
N GLY A 58 -1.51 -6.75 -5.82
CA GLY A 58 -2.23 -6.98 -4.57
C GLY A 58 -3.35 -5.95 -4.51
N SER A 59 -4.55 -6.39 -4.17
CA SER A 59 -5.66 -5.48 -3.88
C SER A 59 -6.04 -5.66 -2.41
N SER A 60 -6.13 -4.56 -1.68
CA SER A 60 -6.74 -4.51 -0.37
C SER A 60 -8.01 -3.68 -0.45
N GLY A 61 -9.05 -4.13 0.25
CA GLY A 61 -10.18 -3.28 0.58
C GLY A 61 -9.83 -2.48 1.83
N LYS A 62 -10.19 -1.20 1.86
CA LYS A 62 -10.08 -0.38 3.07
C LYS A 62 -11.41 0.28 3.39
N VAL A 63 -11.87 0.14 4.61
CA VAL A 63 -13.10 0.82 5.08
C VAL A 63 -12.77 1.65 6.31
N ASN A 64 -13.28 2.88 6.33
CA ASN A 64 -13.25 3.73 7.51
C ASN A 64 -14.66 3.80 8.08
N LEU A 65 -14.87 3.31 9.30
CA LEU A 65 -16.17 3.38 9.96
C LEU A 65 -16.13 4.33 11.14
N ALA A 66 -17.08 5.26 11.17
CA ALA A 66 -17.36 6.08 12.34
C ALA A 66 -18.47 5.44 13.16
N LEU A 67 -18.14 5.14 14.42
CA LEU A 67 -19.04 4.49 15.37
C LEU A 67 -19.36 5.47 16.50
N ASP A 68 -20.55 5.33 17.09
CA ASP A 68 -21.03 6.09 18.25
C ASP A 68 -20.35 5.68 19.58
N GLY A 69 -19.60 4.57 19.57
CA GLY A 69 -18.84 4.08 20.71
C GLY A 69 -17.87 2.97 20.33
N LEU A 70 -17.10 2.50 21.32
CA LEU A 70 -16.18 1.38 21.13
C LEU A 70 -16.96 0.05 21.01
N PRO A 71 -16.60 -0.82 20.04
CA PRO A 71 -17.21 -2.14 19.94
C PRO A 71 -16.87 -2.98 21.18
N THR A 72 -17.83 -3.83 21.58
CA THR A 72 -17.59 -4.85 22.60
C THR A 72 -17.34 -6.18 21.91
N PHE A 73 -16.18 -6.78 22.15
CA PHE A 73 -15.81 -8.05 21.56
C PHE A 73 -15.99 -9.19 22.59
N PRO A 74 -16.92 -10.14 22.39
CA PRO A 74 -17.14 -11.23 23.34
C PRO A 74 -15.90 -12.09 23.61
N ALA A 75 -15.04 -12.24 22.60
CA ALA A 75 -13.80 -13.01 22.67
C ALA A 75 -12.64 -12.25 23.32
N MET A 76 -12.72 -10.92 23.49
CA MET A 76 -11.67 -10.10 24.11
C MET A 76 -12.20 -9.46 25.40
N LYS A 77 -12.00 -10.15 26.52
CA LYS A 77 -12.45 -9.68 27.85
C LYS A 77 -11.60 -8.53 28.39
N ASP A 78 -10.31 -8.50 28.05
CA ASP A 78 -9.42 -7.39 28.42
C ASP A 78 -9.52 -6.27 27.38
N LYS A 79 -10.03 -5.11 27.82
CA LYS A 79 -10.17 -3.92 26.98
C LYS A 79 -8.84 -3.31 26.59
N ALA A 80 -7.72 -3.64 27.24
CA ALA A 80 -6.41 -3.16 26.80
C ALA A 80 -6.03 -3.72 25.42
N LEU A 81 -6.52 -4.92 25.06
CA LEU A 81 -6.19 -5.59 23.80
C LEU A 81 -6.74 -4.88 22.56
N ILE A 82 -7.79 -4.07 22.71
CA ILE A 82 -8.38 -3.32 21.59
C ILE A 82 -7.52 -2.12 21.15
N ARG A 83 -6.45 -1.80 21.90
CA ARG A 83 -5.45 -0.77 21.52
C ARG A 83 -4.47 -1.24 20.46
N GLY A 84 -4.37 -2.55 20.23
CA GLY A 84 -3.53 -3.14 19.20
C GLY A 84 -4.21 -3.25 17.83
N MET A 85 -3.57 -3.97 16.91
CA MET A 85 -4.22 -4.49 15.70
C MET A 85 -5.06 -5.72 16.08
N GLN A 86 -6.32 -5.76 15.65
CA GLN A 86 -7.15 -6.96 15.74
C GLN A 86 -7.09 -7.69 14.39
N GLU A 87 -6.74 -8.97 14.41
CA GLU A 87 -6.63 -9.76 13.19
C GLU A 87 -7.68 -10.87 13.15
N ILE A 88 -8.34 -11.02 12.00
CA ILE A 88 -9.28 -12.11 11.72
C ILE A 88 -8.60 -13.04 10.72
N CYS A 89 -7.79 -13.95 11.25
CA CYS A 89 -7.07 -15.01 10.52
C CYS A 89 -6.97 -16.28 11.39
N PRO A 90 -8.07 -17.01 11.61
CA PRO A 90 -8.11 -18.09 12.59
C PRO A 90 -7.18 -19.27 12.29
N SER A 91 -6.71 -19.44 11.04
CA SER A 91 -5.78 -20.49 10.67
C SER A 91 -5.06 -20.18 9.35
N VAL A 92 -4.01 -20.94 9.04
CA VAL A 92 -3.34 -20.91 7.73
C VAL A 92 -4.32 -21.27 6.61
N ASP A 93 -5.10 -22.35 6.78
CA ASP A 93 -6.12 -22.73 5.78
C ASP A 93 -7.14 -21.62 5.50
N TYR A 94 -7.44 -20.75 6.49
CA TYR A 94 -8.31 -19.59 6.27
C TYR A 94 -7.65 -18.59 5.32
N LEU A 95 -6.37 -18.28 5.55
CA LEU A 95 -5.59 -17.36 4.71
C LEU A 95 -5.42 -17.92 3.30
N GLU A 96 -5.13 -19.20 3.17
CA GLU A 96 -4.96 -19.86 1.86
C GLU A 96 -6.25 -19.81 1.05
N ARG A 97 -7.40 -20.15 1.65
CA ARG A 97 -8.70 -20.06 0.98
C ARG A 97 -9.04 -18.62 0.58
N ALA A 98 -8.75 -17.66 1.45
CA ALA A 98 -8.97 -16.25 1.16
C ALA A 98 -8.09 -15.76 -0.01
N TYR A 99 -6.85 -16.25 -0.08
CA TYR A 99 -5.95 -15.98 -1.19
C TYR A 99 -6.41 -16.66 -2.48
N ASP A 100 -6.86 -17.92 -2.42
CA ASP A 100 -7.34 -18.64 -3.61
C ASP A 100 -8.55 -17.94 -4.24
N ASP A 101 -9.54 -17.50 -3.46
CA ASP A 101 -10.66 -16.71 -3.96
C ASP A 101 -10.17 -15.48 -4.77
N ALA A 102 -9.15 -14.78 -4.26
CA ALA A 102 -8.56 -13.60 -4.91
C ALA A 102 -7.70 -13.96 -6.14
N LYS A 103 -6.90 -15.03 -6.03
CA LYS A 103 -6.01 -15.54 -7.08
C LYS A 103 -6.78 -15.93 -8.33
N TYR A 104 -7.99 -16.48 -8.17
CA TYR A 104 -8.88 -16.86 -9.27
C TYR A 104 -9.83 -15.74 -9.71
N GLY A 105 -9.56 -14.50 -9.31
CA GLY A 105 -10.22 -13.29 -9.82
C GLY A 105 -11.48 -12.86 -9.07
N GLY A 106 -11.82 -13.51 -7.96
CA GLY A 106 -12.92 -13.11 -7.08
C GLY A 106 -12.48 -12.18 -5.96
N PHE A 107 -13.44 -11.80 -5.10
CA PHE A 107 -13.15 -11.27 -3.78
C PHE A 107 -13.19 -12.41 -2.78
N SER A 108 -12.35 -12.34 -1.74
CA SER A 108 -12.39 -13.33 -0.67
C SER A 108 -13.77 -13.35 0.00
N LYS A 109 -14.39 -14.53 0.03
CA LYS A 109 -15.68 -14.72 0.72
C LYS A 109 -15.54 -14.62 2.23
N ARG A 110 -14.33 -14.87 2.73
CA ARG A 110 -13.94 -14.78 4.13
C ARG A 110 -12.56 -14.10 4.19
N PRO A 111 -12.51 -12.76 4.08
CA PRO A 111 -11.26 -12.04 3.96
C PRO A 111 -10.43 -12.12 5.25
N PHE A 112 -9.11 -12.11 5.11
CA PHE A 112 -8.24 -11.66 6.19
C PHE A 112 -8.57 -10.20 6.49
N LEU A 113 -8.78 -9.87 7.76
CA LEU A 113 -9.06 -8.51 8.20
C LEU A 113 -8.03 -8.11 9.25
N GLY A 114 -7.45 -6.93 9.04
CA GLY A 114 -6.68 -6.22 10.04
C GLY A 114 -7.45 -4.98 10.45
N CYS A 115 -7.82 -4.88 11.72
CA CYS A 115 -8.64 -3.80 12.22
C CYS A 115 -7.86 -2.98 13.25
N ILE A 116 -7.91 -1.65 13.17
CA ILE A 116 -7.42 -0.77 14.25
C ILE A 116 -8.48 0.24 14.67
N ILE A 117 -8.45 0.59 15.95
CA ILE A 117 -9.29 1.64 16.53
C ILE A 117 -8.37 2.78 17.04
N PRO A 118 -7.99 3.74 16.18
CA PRO A 118 -7.01 4.78 16.49
C PRO A 118 -7.38 5.63 17.71
N SER A 119 -8.67 5.89 17.93
CA SER A 119 -9.17 6.69 19.07
C SER A 119 -8.87 6.08 20.44
N THR A 120 -8.43 4.83 20.50
CA THR A 120 -8.00 4.17 21.75
C THR A 120 -6.55 4.52 22.13
N VAL A 121 -5.77 5.04 21.19
CA VAL A 121 -4.37 5.47 21.35
C VAL A 121 -4.24 6.99 21.21
N ASP A 122 -5.01 7.61 20.32
CA ASP A 122 -5.03 9.05 20.07
C ASP A 122 -6.47 9.60 20.10
N PRO A 123 -6.97 10.00 21.30
CA PRO A 123 -8.37 10.38 21.53
C PRO A 123 -8.97 11.52 20.68
N PRO A 124 -8.25 12.57 20.25
CA PRO A 124 -8.83 13.62 19.41
C PRO A 124 -9.19 13.15 17.98
N LEU A 125 -8.81 11.93 17.58
CA LEU A 125 -9.26 11.36 16.31
C LEU A 125 -10.75 10.95 16.41
N PRO A 126 -11.65 11.53 15.58
CA PRO A 126 -13.02 11.04 15.50
C PRO A 126 -13.00 9.55 15.12
N GLY A 127 -13.83 8.73 15.78
CA GLY A 127 -13.83 7.27 15.66
C GLY A 127 -13.67 6.82 14.20
N LYS A 128 -12.52 6.22 13.88
CA LYS A 128 -12.22 5.68 12.55
C LYS A 128 -11.75 4.26 12.75
N LEU A 129 -12.65 3.28 12.70
CA LEU A 129 -12.21 1.90 12.54
C LEU A 129 -11.64 1.76 11.13
N LEU A 130 -10.35 1.45 11.03
CA LEU A 130 -9.69 1.14 9.77
C LEU A 130 -9.75 -0.38 9.61
N LEU A 131 -10.53 -0.85 8.65
CA LEU A 131 -10.55 -2.23 8.15
C LEU A 131 -9.75 -2.33 6.86
#